data_AF-A0A9P5MSI3-F1
#
_entry.id   AF-A0A9P5MSI3-F1
#
_cell.length_a   1.000
_cell.length_b   1.000
_cell.length_c   1.000
_cell.angle_alpha   90.00
_cell.angle_beta   90.00
_cell.angle_gamma   90.00
#
_symmetry.space_group_name_H-M   'P 1'
#
loop_
_entity.id
_entity.type
_entity.pdbx_description
1 polymer ?
#
loop_
_entity_poly.entity_id
_entity_poly.type
_entity_poly.pdbx_seq_one_letter_code
_entity_poly.pdbx_strand_id
1 'polypeptide(L)'
;MSAAAHCTSPSADLWITYHQASRMHKQVTAQLIDVSDAAQLFDLEDVLDHIFQQGFVDPKWRSVAWWEECTSVRLKASHAIQELLARGVGNTPASALRLVIADIPAVIWVHYEYVRCARPHTATQRVRLNLPQMKCCERLAHLTNYIFAQGYLPCRARSMVSWKGACGKHIEESVRVEDVLSWGEGVCEEKPLRLVI
;
A
#
# COMPACT_ATOMS: atom_id res chain seq x y z
N MET A 1 6.82 -16.81 -58.23
CA MET A 1 6.08 -15.74 -57.53
C MET A 1 6.19 -16.05 -56.06
N SER A 2 7.09 -15.36 -55.35
CA SER A 2 7.36 -15.59 -53.92
C SER A 2 6.35 -14.79 -53.10
N ALA A 3 5.60 -15.47 -52.23
CA ALA A 3 4.68 -14.83 -51.31
C ALA A 3 5.50 -14.07 -50.26
N ALA A 4 5.37 -12.74 -50.25
CA ALA A 4 5.93 -11.89 -49.20
C ALA A 4 5.23 -12.23 -47.89
N ALA A 5 5.93 -12.93 -46.99
CA ALA A 5 5.56 -13.07 -45.60
C ALA A 5 5.43 -11.65 -45.02
N HIS A 6 4.19 -11.21 -44.78
CA HIS A 6 3.92 -10.06 -43.96
C HIS A 6 4.36 -10.42 -42.56
N CYS A 7 5.57 -10.01 -42.18
CA CYS A 7 5.93 -9.87 -40.78
C CYS A 7 5.01 -8.77 -40.22
N THR A 8 3.87 -9.18 -39.64
CA THR A 8 3.19 -8.36 -38.64
C THR A 8 4.25 -8.01 -37.61
N SER A 9 4.65 -6.74 -37.57
CA SER A 9 5.34 -6.18 -36.42
C SER A 9 4.59 -6.65 -35.18
N PRO A 10 5.27 -7.25 -34.18
CA PRO A 10 4.58 -7.63 -32.96
C PRO A 10 3.88 -6.37 -32.43
N SER A 11 2.56 -6.41 -32.28
CA SER A 11 1.88 -5.40 -31.50
C SER A 11 2.55 -5.44 -30.13
N ALA A 12 3.22 -4.35 -29.77
CA ALA A 12 3.95 -4.28 -28.52
C ALA A 12 2.90 -4.04 -27.42
N ASP A 13 2.11 -5.06 -27.15
CA ASP A 13 1.08 -4.99 -26.11
C ASP A 13 1.71 -5.37 -24.77
N LEU A 14 1.47 -4.55 -23.74
CA LEU A 14 1.97 -4.76 -22.39
C LEU A 14 0.82 -5.04 -21.42
N TRP A 15 0.80 -6.25 -20.87
CA TRP A 15 -0.15 -6.66 -19.83
C TRP A 15 0.31 -6.22 -18.45
N ILE A 16 -0.60 -5.54 -17.75
CA ILE A 16 -0.40 -5.02 -16.39
C ILE A 16 -1.54 -5.46 -15.49
N THR A 17 -1.23 -5.68 -14.22
CA THR A 17 -2.19 -5.98 -13.17
C THR A 17 -1.99 -5.06 -11.97
N TYR A 18 -3.08 -4.57 -11.39
CA TYR A 18 -3.06 -3.59 -10.29
C TYR A 18 -3.29 -4.25 -8.92
N HIS A 19 -2.26 -4.26 -8.09
CA HIS A 19 -2.30 -4.93 -6.79
C HIS A 19 -2.30 -3.90 -5.66
N GLN A 20 -3.48 -3.61 -5.12
CA GLN A 20 -3.60 -2.82 -3.91
C GLN A 20 -3.36 -3.71 -2.68
N ALA A 21 -2.47 -3.29 -1.79
CA ALA A 21 -2.18 -4.00 -0.56
C ALA A 21 -3.43 -4.14 0.34
N SER A 22 -4.35 -3.16 0.30
CA SER A 22 -5.68 -3.23 0.95
C SER A 22 -6.58 -4.34 0.39
N ARG A 23 -6.30 -4.84 -0.82
CA ARG A 23 -7.17 -5.74 -1.58
C ARG A 23 -6.52 -7.08 -1.92
N MET A 24 -5.53 -7.54 -1.15
CA MET A 24 -4.80 -8.80 -1.41
C MET A 24 -5.65 -10.06 -1.58
N HIS A 25 -6.95 -10.03 -1.23
CA HIS A 25 -7.88 -11.15 -1.37
C HIS A 25 -8.99 -10.91 -2.41
N LYS A 26 -8.94 -9.81 -3.17
CA LYS A 26 -9.92 -9.47 -4.19
C LYS A 26 -9.37 -9.75 -5.59
N GLN A 27 -10.29 -9.86 -6.54
CA GLN A 27 -9.92 -9.99 -7.95
C GLN A 27 -9.14 -8.75 -8.39
N VAL A 28 -8.02 -9.01 -9.06
CA VAL A 28 -7.10 -7.99 -9.53
C VAL A 28 -7.57 -7.44 -10.87
N THR A 29 -7.46 -6.13 -11.06
CA THR A 29 -7.76 -5.51 -12.36
C THR A 29 -6.58 -5.72 -13.29
N ALA A 30 -6.83 -6.29 -14.46
CA ALA A 30 -5.85 -6.45 -15.53
C ALA A 30 -6.13 -5.43 -16.64
N GLN A 31 -5.07 -4.91 -17.24
CA GLN A 31 -5.12 -3.96 -18.33
C GLN A 31 -4.10 -4.32 -19.38
N LEU A 32 -4.47 -4.12 -20.64
CA LEU A 32 -3.57 -4.15 -21.77
C LEU A 32 -3.24 -2.72 -22.18
N ILE A 33 -1.96 -2.39 -22.24
CA ILE A 33 -1.45 -1.10 -22.73
C ILE A 33 -0.85 -1.33 -24.10
N ASP A 34 -1.32 -0.59 -25.09
CA ASP A 34 -0.69 -0.55 -26.42
C ASP A 34 0.57 0.32 -26.34
N VAL A 35 1.75 -0.30 -26.41
CA VAL A 35 3.05 0.39 -26.37
C VAL A 35 3.39 0.99 -27.74
N SER A 36 2.68 0.61 -28.81
CA SER A 36 2.95 1.09 -30.17
C SER A 36 2.35 2.47 -30.46
N ASP A 37 1.21 2.81 -29.85
CA ASP A 37 0.60 4.16 -29.94
C ASP A 37 1.26 5.14 -28.94
N ALA A 38 1.80 4.61 -27.84
CA ALA A 38 2.48 5.38 -26.82
C ALA A 38 3.98 5.52 -27.14
N ALA A 39 4.31 6.33 -28.16
CA ALA A 39 5.66 6.62 -28.66
C ALA A 39 6.67 7.20 -27.62
N GLN A 40 6.30 7.23 -26.34
CA GLN A 40 7.06 7.76 -25.22
C GLN A 40 7.29 6.75 -24.09
N LEU A 41 6.82 5.50 -24.23
CA LEU A 41 7.01 4.47 -23.20
C LEU A 41 8.34 3.73 -23.42
N PHE A 42 9.41 4.21 -22.79
CA PHE A 42 10.72 3.57 -22.88
C PHE A 42 10.97 2.64 -21.70
N ASP A 43 10.59 3.06 -20.49
CA ASP A 43 10.75 2.31 -19.26
C ASP A 43 9.47 2.24 -18.42
N LEU A 44 9.54 1.60 -17.25
CA LEU A 44 8.40 1.43 -16.36
C LEU A 44 8.01 2.72 -15.62
N GLU A 45 8.86 3.74 -15.57
CA GLU A 45 8.50 5.06 -15.04
C GLU A 45 7.56 5.76 -16.03
N ASP A 46 7.86 5.70 -17.33
CA ASP A 46 6.99 6.25 -18.38
C ASP A 46 5.62 5.56 -18.38
N VAL A 47 5.59 4.24 -18.17
CA VAL A 47 4.33 3.47 -18.05
C VAL A 47 3.54 3.94 -16.83
N LEU A 48 4.22 4.18 -15.71
CA LEU A 48 3.58 4.68 -14.50
C LEU A 48 2.99 6.08 -14.70
N ASP A 49 3.71 6.96 -15.41
CA ASP A 49 3.21 8.28 -15.80
C ASP A 49 1.99 8.20 -16.69
N HIS A 50 2.00 7.32 -17.70
CA HIS A 50 0.85 7.07 -18.55
C HIS A 50 -0.37 6.59 -17.74
N ILE A 51 -0.19 5.64 -16.83
CA ILE A 51 -1.25 5.13 -15.95
C ILE A 51 -1.89 6.25 -15.12
N PHE A 52 -1.07 7.17 -14.60
CA PHE A 52 -1.56 8.32 -13.84
C PHE A 52 -2.26 9.36 -14.69
N GLN A 53 -1.72 9.68 -15.88
CA GLN A 53 -2.34 10.62 -16.81
C GLN A 53 -3.72 10.15 -17.29
N GLN A 54 -3.88 8.85 -17.51
CA GLN A 54 -5.15 8.25 -17.90
C GLN A 54 -6.13 8.07 -16.72
N GLY A 55 -5.69 8.31 -15.48
CA GLY A 55 -6.53 8.22 -14.29
C GLY A 55 -6.84 6.78 -13.82
N PHE A 56 -6.08 5.78 -14.28
CA PHE A 56 -6.26 4.40 -13.82
C PHE A 56 -5.84 4.20 -12.36
N VAL A 57 -4.82 4.94 -11.93
CA VAL A 57 -4.37 5.00 -10.54
C VAL A 57 -4.25 6.46 -10.11
N ASP A 58 -4.66 6.77 -8.88
CA ASP A 58 -4.52 8.11 -8.32
C ASP A 58 -3.02 8.47 -8.16
N PRO A 59 -2.55 9.60 -8.72
CA PRO A 59 -1.15 10.01 -8.65
C PRO A 59 -0.57 10.11 -7.23
N LYS A 60 -1.41 10.28 -6.20
CA LYS A 60 -0.96 10.30 -4.79
C LYS A 60 -0.23 9.02 -4.37
N TRP A 61 -0.48 7.91 -5.07
CA TRP A 61 0.10 6.61 -4.75
C TRP A 61 1.51 6.43 -5.32
N ARG A 62 2.04 7.37 -6.13
CA ARG A 62 3.35 7.24 -6.78
C ARG A 62 4.47 6.86 -5.82
N SER A 63 4.57 7.53 -4.68
CA SER A 63 5.65 7.31 -3.70
C SER A 63 5.58 5.96 -2.98
N VAL A 64 4.45 5.26 -3.09
CA VAL A 64 4.19 3.97 -2.43
C VAL A 64 3.85 2.86 -3.42
N ALA A 65 4.04 3.12 -4.72
CA ALA A 65 3.85 2.13 -5.77
C ALA A 65 5.19 1.59 -6.26
N TRP A 66 5.20 0.33 -6.70
CA TRP A 66 6.38 -0.27 -7.34
C TRP A 66 5.98 -1.39 -8.30
N TRP A 67 6.92 -1.76 -9.16
CA TRP A 67 6.76 -2.80 -10.16
C TRP A 67 7.27 -4.15 -9.67
N GLU A 68 6.54 -5.21 -9.99
CA GLU A 68 6.99 -6.60 -9.82
C GLU A 68 6.70 -7.43 -11.08
N GLU A 69 7.51 -8.47 -11.29
CA GLU A 69 7.18 -9.55 -12.24
C GLU A 69 6.03 -10.42 -11.69
N CYS A 70 5.47 -11.29 -12.54
CA CYS A 70 4.47 -12.28 -12.12
C CYS A 70 5.01 -13.27 -11.06
N THR A 71 6.33 -13.38 -10.95
CA THR A 71 7.06 -14.17 -9.93
C THR A 71 7.23 -13.42 -8.60
N SER A 72 6.73 -12.18 -8.49
CA SER A 72 6.88 -11.28 -7.33
C SER A 72 8.32 -10.77 -7.12
N VAL A 73 9.15 -10.81 -8.17
CA VAL A 73 10.47 -10.17 -8.17
C VAL A 73 10.30 -8.67 -8.42
N ARG A 74 10.83 -7.84 -7.51
CA ARG A 74 10.75 -6.38 -7.62
C ARG A 74 11.62 -5.84 -8.74
N LEU A 75 11.04 -5.00 -9.59
CA LEU A 75 11.69 -4.33 -10.71
C LEU A 75 12.03 -2.87 -10.36
N LYS A 76 13.10 -2.36 -10.97
CA LYS A 76 13.40 -0.92 -10.95
C LYS A 76 12.53 -0.21 -11.98
N ALA A 77 12.09 1.01 -11.69
CA ALA A 77 11.31 1.82 -12.62
C ALA A 77 12.06 2.08 -13.95
N SER A 78 13.39 2.20 -13.90
CA SER A 78 14.23 2.41 -15.09
C SER A 78 14.44 1.16 -15.97
N HIS A 79 13.70 0.06 -15.77
CA HIS A 79 13.82 -1.10 -16.66
C HIS A 79 13.14 -0.80 -17.99
N ALA A 80 13.87 -1.03 -19.08
CA ALA A 80 13.33 -0.84 -20.42
C ALA A 80 12.22 -1.85 -20.71
N ILE A 81 11.10 -1.38 -21.26
CA ILE A 81 9.95 -2.22 -21.60
C ILE A 81 10.35 -3.29 -22.61
N GLN A 82 11.15 -2.92 -23.62
CA GLN A 82 11.60 -3.84 -24.66
C GLN A 82 12.40 -5.02 -24.10
N GLU A 83 13.22 -4.80 -23.06
CA GLU A 83 13.97 -5.88 -22.40
C GLU A 83 13.04 -6.83 -21.63
N LEU A 84 11.99 -6.29 -21.00
CA LEU A 84 10.99 -7.09 -20.29
C LEU A 84 10.18 -7.94 -21.26
N LEU A 85 9.68 -7.35 -22.35
CA LEU A 85 8.93 -8.04 -23.40
C LEU A 85 9.78 -9.12 -24.09
N ALA A 86 11.07 -8.83 -24.35
CA ALA A 86 12.01 -9.80 -24.90
C ALA A 86 12.23 -11.03 -23.99
N ARG A 87 12.10 -10.85 -22.68
CA ARG A 87 12.13 -11.94 -21.68
C ARG A 87 10.79 -12.67 -21.51
N GLY A 88 9.74 -12.23 -22.21
CA GLY A 88 8.39 -12.77 -22.09
C GLY A 88 7.58 -12.17 -20.94
N VAL A 89 8.10 -11.15 -20.25
CA VAL A 89 7.41 -10.49 -19.13
C VAL A 89 6.44 -9.46 -19.70
N GLY A 90 5.16 -9.55 -19.31
CA GLY A 90 4.12 -8.62 -19.77
C GLY A 90 3.50 -8.97 -21.13
N ASN A 91 3.92 -10.04 -21.81
CA ASN A 91 3.39 -10.40 -23.13
C ASN A 91 1.99 -11.05 -23.06
N THR A 92 1.61 -11.57 -21.90
CA THR A 92 0.34 -12.30 -21.71
C THR A 92 -0.29 -11.96 -20.37
N PRO A 93 -1.60 -12.21 -20.17
CA PRO A 93 -2.24 -12.06 -18.86
C PRO A 93 -1.56 -12.87 -17.75
N ALA A 94 -1.00 -14.04 -18.07
CA ALA A 94 -0.31 -14.91 -17.11
C ALA A 94 1.09 -14.39 -16.72
N SER A 95 1.72 -13.62 -17.61
CA SER A 95 3.04 -13.01 -17.40
C SER A 95 2.96 -11.51 -17.09
N ALA A 96 1.75 -11.00 -16.85
CA ALA A 96 1.50 -9.57 -16.65
C ALA A 96 2.39 -8.97 -15.57
N LEU A 97 2.89 -7.77 -15.84
CA LEU A 97 3.58 -6.97 -14.83
C LEU A 97 2.60 -6.60 -13.72
N ARG A 98 3.09 -6.50 -12.50
CA ARG A 98 2.30 -6.11 -11.34
C ARG A 98 2.70 -4.70 -10.94
N LEU A 99 1.75 -3.77 -11.01
CA LEU A 99 1.88 -2.50 -10.30
C LEU A 99 1.33 -2.70 -8.90
N VAL A 100 2.21 -2.82 -7.92
CA VAL A 100 1.84 -2.97 -6.52
C VAL A 100 1.73 -1.59 -5.89
N ILE A 101 0.64 -1.35 -5.17
CA ILE A 101 0.33 -0.10 -4.50
C ILE A 101 0.20 -0.39 -3.00
N ALA A 102 1.11 0.11 -2.19
CA ALA A 102 0.97 0.09 -0.72
C ALA A 102 -0.01 1.17 -0.25
N ASP A 103 -1.28 0.98 -0.61
CA ASP A 103 -2.39 1.85 -0.21
C ASP A 103 -2.84 1.64 1.24
N ILE A 104 -2.30 0.63 1.92
CA ILE A 104 -2.41 0.50 3.38
C ILE A 104 -1.12 0.91 4.07
N PRO A 105 -1.22 1.66 5.17
CA PRO A 105 -0.08 1.91 6.03
C PRO A 105 0.39 0.60 6.68
N ALA A 106 1.68 0.29 6.53
CA ALA A 106 2.27 -0.93 7.09
C ALA A 106 2.45 -0.85 8.61
N VAL A 107 2.51 0.36 9.17
CA VAL A 107 2.79 0.61 10.58
C VAL A 107 1.97 1.79 11.09
N ILE A 108 1.69 1.77 12.39
CA ILE A 108 1.19 2.92 13.16
C ILE A 108 2.01 3.07 14.43
N TRP A 109 2.34 4.31 14.78
CA TRP A 109 3.01 4.67 16.02
C TRP A 109 1.99 5.04 17.07
N VAL A 110 2.07 4.40 18.23
CA VAL A 110 1.17 4.59 19.37
C VAL A 110 1.98 5.07 20.57
N HIS A 111 1.51 6.12 21.23
CA HIS A 111 2.06 6.63 22.47
C HIS A 111 1.10 6.38 23.62
N TYR A 112 1.54 5.62 24.62
CA TYR A 112 0.76 5.30 25.81
C TYR A 112 0.92 6.41 26.85
N GLU A 113 -0.18 7.01 27.27
CA GLU A 113 -0.18 8.14 28.20
C GLU A 113 -1.03 7.83 29.43
N TYR A 114 -0.38 7.65 30.57
CA TYR A 114 -1.05 7.36 31.84
C TYR A 114 -1.34 8.67 32.60
N VAL A 115 -2.61 9.07 32.66
CA VAL A 115 -2.98 10.39 33.23
C VAL A 115 -3.13 10.39 34.76
N ARG A 116 -3.27 9.22 35.40
CA ARG A 116 -3.46 9.10 36.86
C ARG A 116 -2.29 8.44 37.59
N CYS A 117 -1.08 8.54 37.06
CA CYS A 117 0.13 8.03 37.71
C CYS A 117 0.96 9.17 38.32
N ALA A 118 1.37 9.01 39.58
CA ALA A 118 2.26 9.95 40.27
C ALA A 118 3.64 10.10 39.57
N ARG A 119 4.00 9.12 38.74
CA ARG A 119 5.10 9.21 37.78
C ARG A 119 4.55 8.86 36.40
N PRO A 120 4.38 9.83 35.49
CA PRO A 120 3.90 9.54 34.15
C PRO A 120 4.88 8.58 33.48
N HIS A 121 4.43 7.35 33.23
CA HIS A 121 5.14 6.43 32.35
C HIS A 121 4.59 6.69 30.96
N THR A 122 5.47 7.08 30.06
CA THR A 122 5.15 7.21 28.65
C THR A 122 5.97 6.20 27.87
N ALA A 123 5.31 5.43 27.01
CA ALA A 123 5.98 4.51 26.12
C ALA A 123 5.47 4.75 24.70
N THR A 124 6.37 4.77 23.73
CA THR A 124 6.01 4.83 22.31
C THR A 124 6.29 3.48 21.68
N GLN A 125 5.34 2.96 20.90
CA GLN A 125 5.43 1.66 20.25
C GLN A 125 5.07 1.78 18.77
N ARG A 126 5.87 1.14 17.92
CA ARG A 126 5.54 0.91 16.52
C ARG A 126 4.78 -0.40 16.36
N VAL A 127 3.52 -0.31 15.97
CA VAL A 127 2.65 -1.47 15.69
C VAL A 127 2.65 -1.76 14.18
N ARG A 128 2.90 -3.01 13.79
CA ARG A 128 2.85 -3.45 12.39
C ARG A 128 1.44 -3.88 12.02
N LEU A 129 0.83 -3.20 11.05
CA LEU A 129 -0.55 -3.43 10.60
C LEU A 129 -0.64 -4.54 9.54
N ASN A 130 0.47 -4.88 8.89
CA ASN A 130 0.55 -5.92 7.86
C ASN A 130 0.70 -7.35 8.40
N LEU A 131 0.49 -7.57 9.71
CA LEU A 131 0.57 -8.90 10.30
C LEU A 131 -0.67 -9.74 9.91
N PRO A 132 -0.54 -11.07 9.74
CA PRO A 132 -1.68 -11.95 9.43
C PRO A 132 -2.85 -11.81 10.44
N GLN A 133 -2.52 -11.52 11.69
CA GLN A 133 -3.45 -11.32 12.80
C GLN A 133 -4.16 -9.96 12.75
N MET A 134 -3.62 -9.02 11.96
CA MET A 134 -4.11 -7.64 11.79
C MET A 134 -4.73 -7.41 10.41
N LYS A 135 -4.99 -8.48 9.64
CA LYS A 135 -5.62 -8.44 8.30
C LYS A 135 -6.97 -7.70 8.26
N CYS A 136 -7.61 -7.50 9.41
CA CYS A 136 -8.87 -6.77 9.53
C CYS A 136 -8.71 -5.48 10.36
N CYS A 137 -7.50 -4.92 10.56
CA CYS A 137 -7.29 -3.71 11.36
C CYS A 137 -7.75 -2.44 10.62
N GLU A 138 -9.01 -2.42 10.22
CA GLU A 138 -9.65 -1.31 9.52
C GLU A 138 -9.94 -0.14 10.45
N ARG A 139 -10.22 -0.40 11.74
CA ARG A 139 -10.67 0.59 12.73
C ARG A 139 -9.79 0.60 13.97
N LEU A 140 -9.75 1.72 14.67
CA LEU A 140 -9.01 1.86 15.93
C LEU A 140 -9.48 0.86 17.02
N ALA A 141 -10.74 0.44 17.01
CA ALA A 141 -11.24 -0.64 17.88
C ALA A 141 -10.42 -1.94 17.72
N HIS A 142 -10.05 -2.30 16.49
CA HIS A 142 -9.25 -3.48 16.21
C HIS A 142 -7.81 -3.33 16.69
N LEU A 143 -7.22 -2.14 16.52
CA LEU A 143 -5.91 -1.81 17.07
C LEU A 143 -5.91 -1.90 18.60
N THR A 144 -6.96 -1.38 19.24
CA THR A 144 -7.15 -1.46 20.69
C THR A 144 -7.21 -2.91 21.14
N ASN A 145 -8.06 -3.73 20.51
CA ASN A 145 -8.19 -5.14 20.84
C ASN A 145 -6.88 -5.91 20.63
N TYR A 146 -6.07 -5.55 19.64
CA TYR A 146 -4.75 -6.12 19.43
C TYR A 146 -3.76 -5.76 20.56
N ILE A 147 -3.70 -4.49 20.99
CA ILE A 147 -2.89 -4.05 22.13
C ILE A 147 -3.24 -4.85 23.39
N PHE A 148 -4.55 -5.00 23.61
CA PHE A 148 -5.26 -6.03 24.39
C PHE A 148 -4.60 -7.42 24.34
N ALA A 149 -4.79 -8.08 23.21
CA ALA A 149 -4.46 -9.48 23.00
C ALA A 149 -2.95 -9.77 23.11
N GLN A 150 -2.10 -8.81 22.76
CA GLN A 150 -0.64 -8.93 22.90
C GLN A 150 -0.13 -8.70 24.33
N GLY A 151 -1.00 -8.29 25.25
CA GLY A 151 -0.63 -8.03 26.65
C GLY A 151 0.20 -6.74 26.83
N TYR A 152 0.17 -5.82 25.86
CA TYR A 152 0.84 -4.52 26.00
C TYR A 152 0.18 -3.64 27.06
N LEU A 153 -1.13 -3.84 27.28
CA LEU A 153 -1.87 -3.25 28.38
C LEU A 153 -2.64 -4.32 29.17
N PRO A 154 -2.85 -4.12 30.48
CA PRO A 154 -3.61 -5.06 31.29
C PRO A 154 -5.10 -5.02 30.90
N CYS A 155 -5.74 -6.18 30.74
CA CYS A 155 -7.14 -6.29 30.28
C CYS A 155 -8.13 -5.41 31.06
N ARG A 156 -7.91 -5.22 32.36
CA ARG A 156 -8.74 -4.34 33.22
C ARG A 156 -8.77 -2.88 32.79
N ALA A 157 -7.79 -2.41 32.03
CA ALA A 157 -7.72 -1.03 31.53
C ALA A 157 -8.50 -0.83 30.22
N ARG A 158 -9.07 -1.89 29.59
CA ARG A 158 -9.72 -1.80 28.28
C ARG A 158 -10.88 -0.79 28.21
N SER A 159 -11.65 -0.66 29.29
CA SER A 159 -12.76 0.30 29.39
C SER A 159 -12.31 1.70 29.80
N MET A 160 -11.02 1.88 30.11
CA MET A 160 -10.46 3.14 30.61
C MET A 160 -9.61 3.86 29.57
N VAL A 161 -9.43 3.28 28.37
CA VAL A 161 -8.61 3.89 27.33
C VAL A 161 -9.42 4.76 26.38
N SER A 162 -8.79 5.81 25.86
CA SER A 162 -9.35 6.64 24.80
C SER A 162 -8.26 7.09 23.83
N TRP A 163 -8.61 7.19 22.54
CA TRP A 163 -7.68 7.66 21.52
C TRP A 163 -7.71 9.18 21.40
N LYS A 164 -6.52 9.77 21.27
CA LYS A 164 -6.35 11.19 20.99
C LYS A 164 -5.33 11.42 19.88
N GLY A 165 -5.58 12.42 19.05
CA GLY A 165 -4.58 12.93 18.10
C GLY A 165 -3.48 13.73 18.82
N ALA A 166 -2.45 14.15 18.08
CA ALA A 166 -1.34 14.95 18.57
C ALA A 166 -1.82 16.27 19.21
N CYS A 167 -2.87 16.89 18.64
CA CYS A 167 -3.50 18.09 19.18
C CYS A 167 -4.37 17.86 20.43
N GLY A 168 -4.51 16.62 20.90
CA GLY A 168 -5.35 16.26 22.05
C GLY A 168 -6.83 16.07 21.73
N LYS A 169 -7.24 16.22 20.47
CA LYS A 169 -8.62 15.93 20.02
C LYS A 169 -8.94 14.45 20.20
N HIS A 170 -10.11 14.15 20.77
CA HIS A 170 -10.61 12.79 20.88
C HIS A 170 -10.89 12.17 19.51
N ILE A 171 -10.51 10.90 19.34
CA ILE A 171 -10.76 10.11 18.14
C ILE A 171 -11.55 8.87 18.57
N GLU A 172 -12.69 8.63 17.93
CA GLU A 172 -13.51 7.46 18.28
C GLU A 172 -12.84 6.15 17.83
N GLU A 173 -13.05 5.07 18.59
CA GLU A 173 -12.58 3.73 18.19
C GLU A 173 -13.21 3.23 16.87
N SER A 174 -14.34 3.83 16.48
CA SER A 174 -15.03 3.56 15.22
C SER A 174 -14.26 4.08 14.00
N VAL A 175 -13.37 5.07 14.16
CA VAL A 175 -12.65 5.71 13.05
C VAL A 175 -11.71 4.72 12.37
N ARG A 176 -11.59 4.82 11.04
CA ARG A 176 -10.72 3.95 10.27
C ARG A 176 -9.26 4.32 10.50
N VAL A 177 -8.39 3.32 10.58
CA VAL A 177 -6.95 3.51 10.77
C VAL A 177 -6.34 4.33 9.62
N GLU A 178 -6.84 4.13 8.39
CA GLU A 178 -6.42 4.91 7.23
C GLU A 178 -6.77 6.40 7.35
N ASP A 179 -7.95 6.74 7.89
CA ASP A 179 -8.38 8.12 8.04
C ASP A 179 -7.48 8.84 9.04
N VAL A 180 -7.19 8.18 10.17
CA VAL A 180 -6.27 8.69 11.20
C VAL A 180 -4.89 8.98 10.61
N LEU A 181 -4.35 8.05 9.83
CA LEU A 181 -3.04 8.20 9.23
C LEU A 181 -3.03 9.25 8.11
N SER A 182 -4.15 9.42 7.39
CA SER A 182 -4.32 10.50 6.41
C SER A 182 -4.30 11.89 7.05
N TRP A 183 -4.67 12.00 8.33
CA TRP A 183 -4.55 13.24 9.12
C TRP A 183 -3.12 13.49 9.62
N GLY A 184 -2.19 12.58 9.34
CA GLY A 184 -0.80 12.65 9.81
C GLY A 184 -0.60 12.17 11.24
N GLU A 185 -1.58 11.49 11.83
CA GLU A 185 -1.55 10.97 13.20
C GLU A 185 -1.08 9.51 13.21
N GLY A 186 -0.07 9.19 14.01
CA GLY A 186 0.50 7.83 14.10
C GLY A 186 1.42 7.44 12.95
N VAL A 187 1.80 8.37 12.07
CA VAL A 187 2.63 8.09 10.88
C VAL A 187 4.12 7.91 11.21
N CYS A 188 4.61 8.55 12.27
CA CYS A 188 6.00 8.49 12.72
C CYS A 188 6.11 8.61 14.25
N GLU A 189 7.31 8.41 14.77
CA GLU A 189 7.58 8.46 16.22
C GLU A 189 7.34 9.86 16.80
N GLU A 190 7.56 10.91 16.02
CA GLU A 190 7.36 12.32 16.40
C GLU A 190 5.90 12.75 16.34
N LYS A 191 5.06 12.01 15.61
CA LYS A 191 3.61 12.22 15.53
C LYS A 191 2.87 10.92 15.88
N PRO A 192 3.04 10.38 17.09
CA PRO A 192 2.38 9.14 17.46
C PRO A 192 0.92 9.40 17.80
N LEU A 193 0.06 8.44 17.49
CA LEU A 193 -1.33 8.44 17.96
C LEU A 193 -1.34 8.16 19.47
N ARG A 194 -2.05 8.95 20.27
CA ARG A 194 -2.03 8.82 21.74
C ARG A 194 -3.14 7.88 22.20
N LEU A 195 -2.77 6.86 22.96
CA LEU A 195 -3.70 6.05 23.74
C LEU A 195 -3.63 6.48 25.20
N VAL A 196 -4.63 7.24 25.64
CA VAL A 196 -4.73 7.75 27.00
C VAL A 196 -5.31 6.68 27.90
N ILE A 197 -4.70 6.45 29.06
CA ILE A 197 -4.99 5.38 30.04
C ILE A 197 -5.25 5.99 31.43
#